data_AF-A0A2T8FE70-F1
#
_entry.id   AF-A0A2T8FE70-F1
#
_cell.length_a   1.000
_cell.length_b   1.000
_cell.length_c   1.000
_cell.angle_alpha   90.00
_cell.angle_beta   90.00
_cell.angle_gamma   90.00
#
_symmetry.space_group_name_H-M   'P 1'
#
loop_
_entity.id
_entity.type
_entity.pdbx_description
1 polymer ?
#
loop_
_entity_poly.entity_id
_entity_poly.type
_entity_poly.pdbx_seq_one_letter_code
_entity_poly.pdbx_strand_id
1 'polypeptide(L)'
;MHSVPEPAAETTKSRLVSAAFALFAERGFDGTTTDDIAQRAGVGRTTFFRTFRTKEDVIFPAHEDLLERIGARLAVATPRTRDVALTEAAGIVLRHYLAEGELARARYRLVSSVPVLRAREVAGIQQYQRLFAASLTDWMAGEPDGELRAGLVAAAVVTAHNYVLRRWLRGETDTPEADFERSMEVALRQFRESPVGGEETAVVVLRTTAGLEDVVTRLRPLLEHRDEATER
;
A
#
# COMPACT_ATOMS: atom_id res chain seq x y z
N MET A 1 4.90 -22.40 -32.93
CA MET A 1 5.88 -21.31 -32.77
C MET A 1 5.19 -20.18 -32.00
N HIS A 2 5.22 -20.24 -30.66
CA HIS A 2 4.75 -19.12 -29.83
C HIS A 2 5.83 -18.05 -29.83
N SER A 3 5.49 -16.87 -30.32
CA SER A 3 6.36 -15.70 -30.30
C SER A 3 6.64 -15.34 -28.85
N VAL A 4 7.89 -15.47 -28.41
CA VAL A 4 8.35 -14.92 -27.14
C VAL A 4 8.19 -13.40 -27.24
N PRO A 5 7.57 -12.71 -26.27
CA PRO A 5 7.50 -11.26 -26.30
C PRO A 5 8.91 -10.69 -26.29
N GLU A 6 9.22 -9.79 -27.24
CA GLU A 6 10.45 -9.01 -27.22
C GLU A 6 10.57 -8.31 -25.85
N PRO A 7 11.74 -8.34 -25.18
CA PRO A 7 11.91 -7.61 -23.93
C PRO A 7 11.60 -6.14 -24.18
N ALA A 8 10.64 -5.58 -23.44
CA ALA A 8 10.24 -4.19 -23.57
C ALA A 8 11.48 -3.28 -23.51
N ALA A 9 11.66 -2.43 -24.53
CA ALA A 9 12.81 -1.54 -24.62
C ALA A 9 13.01 -0.74 -23.33
N GLU A 10 14.24 -0.72 -22.81
CA GLU A 10 14.55 -0.06 -21.55
C GLU A 10 14.25 1.44 -21.65
N THR A 11 13.33 1.92 -20.80
CA THR A 11 12.92 3.33 -20.82
C THR A 11 14.06 4.24 -20.37
N THR A 12 14.08 5.49 -20.83
CA THR A 12 15.04 6.51 -20.35
C THR A 12 14.99 6.65 -18.82
N LYS A 13 13.80 6.54 -18.22
CA LYS A 13 13.60 6.55 -16.76
C LYS A 13 14.32 5.37 -16.09
N SER A 14 14.18 4.15 -16.63
CA SER A 14 14.91 2.97 -16.14
C SER A 14 16.43 3.12 -16.25
N ARG A 15 16.95 3.56 -17.41
CA ARG A 15 18.40 3.77 -17.60
C ARG A 15 18.99 4.77 -16.60
N LEU A 16 18.28 5.87 -16.36
CA LEU A 16 18.69 6.89 -15.37
C LEU A 16 18.70 6.35 -13.94
N VAL A 17 17.68 5.58 -13.55
CA VAL A 17 17.61 4.94 -12.22
C VAL A 17 18.75 3.94 -12.05
N SER A 18 18.95 3.04 -13.02
CA SER A 18 20.04 2.06 -13.00
C SER A 18 21.41 2.72 -12.90
N ALA A 19 21.67 3.78 -13.69
CA ALA A 19 22.92 4.52 -13.65
C ALA A 19 23.15 5.20 -12.30
N ALA A 20 22.11 5.78 -11.70
CA ALA A 20 22.20 6.43 -10.40
C ALA A 20 22.53 5.44 -9.28
N PHE A 21 21.81 4.32 -9.20
CA PHE A 21 22.08 3.31 -8.18
C PHE A 21 23.49 2.69 -8.30
N ALA A 22 23.99 2.50 -9.52
CA ALA A 22 25.37 2.08 -9.74
C ALA A 22 26.37 3.11 -9.20
N LEU A 23 26.20 4.40 -9.52
CA LEU A 23 27.10 5.46 -9.04
C LEU A 23 27.03 5.66 -7.53
N PHE A 24 25.83 5.57 -6.94
CA PHE A 24 25.69 5.65 -5.48
C PHE A 24 26.39 4.50 -4.77
N ALA A 25 26.39 3.30 -5.36
CA ALA A 25 27.14 2.16 -4.82
C ALA A 25 28.66 2.34 -4.98
N GLU A 26 29.11 2.93 -6.09
CA GLU A 26 30.54 3.14 -6.40
C GLU A 26 31.17 4.30 -5.60
N ARG A 27 30.43 5.41 -5.42
CA ARG A 27 30.99 6.70 -4.96
C ARG A 27 30.21 7.34 -3.81
N GLY A 28 29.13 6.71 -3.36
CA GLY A 28 28.20 7.28 -2.39
C GLY A 28 27.25 8.32 -3.02
N PHE A 29 26.22 8.69 -2.25
CA PHE A 29 25.23 9.66 -2.68
C PHE A 29 25.83 11.05 -2.92
N ASP A 30 26.64 11.55 -1.98
CA ASP A 30 27.20 12.90 -2.04
C ASP A 30 28.28 13.05 -3.12
N GLY A 31 29.04 11.98 -3.39
CA GLY A 31 30.06 11.94 -4.44
C GLY A 31 29.52 11.78 -5.87
N THR A 32 28.20 11.76 -6.05
CA THR A 32 27.54 11.58 -7.35
C THR A 32 26.75 12.83 -7.74
N THR A 33 26.95 13.32 -8.96
CA THR A 33 26.20 14.46 -9.52
C THR A 33 25.13 14.01 -10.53
N THR A 34 24.17 14.89 -10.84
CA THR A 34 23.17 14.63 -11.90
C THR A 34 23.81 14.46 -13.28
N ASP A 35 24.95 15.13 -13.52
CA ASP A 35 25.69 15.02 -14.78
C ASP A 35 26.38 13.66 -14.91
N ASP A 36 26.96 13.14 -13.83
CA ASP A 36 27.52 11.78 -13.79
C ASP A 36 26.45 10.74 -14.15
N ILE A 37 25.24 10.90 -13.57
CA ILE A 37 24.11 10.00 -13.81
C ILE A 37 23.68 10.08 -15.27
N ALA A 38 23.50 11.28 -15.81
CA ALA A 38 23.09 11.48 -17.20
C ALA A 38 24.12 10.88 -18.17
N GLN A 39 25.41 11.17 -17.94
CA GLN A 39 26.51 10.64 -18.74
C GLN A 39 26.53 9.11 -18.71
N ARG A 40 26.43 8.50 -17.52
CA ARG A 40 26.44 7.04 -17.39
C ARG A 40 25.20 6.37 -17.99
N ALA A 41 24.05 7.03 -17.95
CA ALA A 41 22.83 6.55 -18.61
C ALA A 41 22.84 6.76 -20.14
N GLY A 42 23.87 7.42 -20.69
CA GLY A 42 23.96 7.72 -22.12
C GLY A 42 22.89 8.72 -22.58
N VAL A 43 22.55 9.71 -21.74
CA VAL A 43 21.61 10.78 -22.06
C VAL A 43 22.19 12.15 -21.72
N GLY A 44 21.68 13.20 -22.38
CA GLY A 44 22.07 14.57 -22.07
C GLY A 44 21.46 15.08 -20.75
N ARG A 45 22.09 16.10 -20.15
CA ARG A 45 21.62 16.79 -18.95
C ARG A 45 20.17 17.28 -19.05
N THR A 46 19.76 17.83 -20.20
CA THR A 46 18.38 18.26 -20.45
C THR A 46 17.39 17.10 -20.36
N THR A 47 17.78 15.90 -20.80
CA THR A 47 16.94 14.70 -20.69
C THR A 47 16.80 14.26 -19.24
N PHE A 48 17.87 14.33 -18.44
CA PHE A 48 17.78 14.10 -16.99
C PHE A 48 16.72 15.02 -16.36
N PHE A 49 16.83 16.33 -16.56
CA PHE A 49 15.93 17.30 -15.93
C PHE A 49 14.48 17.24 -16.43
N ARG A 50 14.25 16.70 -17.64
CA ARG A 50 12.91 16.38 -18.13
C ARG A 50 12.30 15.19 -17.40
N THR A 51 13.10 14.25 -16.90
CA THR A 51 12.64 13.06 -16.18
C THR A 51 12.61 13.25 -14.66
N PHE A 52 13.57 13.97 -14.10
CA PHE A 52 13.75 14.17 -12.66
C PHE A 52 14.17 15.61 -12.36
N ARG A 53 13.55 16.26 -11.37
CA ARG A 53 13.89 17.66 -11.04
C ARG A 53 15.17 17.74 -10.22
N THR A 54 15.44 16.74 -9.39
CA THR A 54 16.63 16.68 -8.53
C THR A 54 17.28 15.29 -8.52
N LYS A 55 18.47 15.18 -7.93
CA LYS A 55 19.17 13.90 -7.72
C LYS A 55 18.37 12.95 -6.83
N GLU A 56 17.69 13.50 -5.83
CA GLU A 56 16.83 12.77 -4.88
C GLU A 56 15.59 12.18 -5.57
N ASP A 57 15.05 12.84 -6.60
CA ASP A 57 13.87 12.35 -7.33
C ASP A 57 14.14 11.00 -8.02
N VAL A 58 15.39 10.75 -8.42
CA VAL A 58 15.81 9.48 -9.06
C VAL A 58 15.63 8.30 -8.10
N ILE A 59 15.65 8.54 -6.79
CA ILE A 59 15.48 7.52 -5.75
C ILE A 59 14.02 7.06 -5.66
N PHE A 60 13.06 7.93 -6.01
CA PHE A 60 11.61 7.67 -5.87
C PHE A 60 10.87 7.83 -7.20
N PRO A 61 11.25 7.09 -8.25
CA PRO A 61 10.82 7.39 -9.62
C PRO A 61 9.32 7.17 -9.85
N ALA A 62 8.68 6.26 -9.10
CA ALA A 62 7.27 5.91 -9.28
C ALA A 62 6.32 6.66 -8.34
N HIS A 63 6.80 7.62 -7.54
CA HIS A 63 6.00 8.21 -6.46
C HIS A 63 4.72 8.90 -6.96
N GLU A 64 4.82 9.73 -8.00
CA GLU A 64 3.67 10.41 -8.61
C GLU A 64 2.69 9.40 -9.25
N ASP A 65 3.22 8.44 -10.03
CA ASP A 65 2.44 7.36 -10.67
C ASP A 65 1.66 6.51 -9.63
N LEU A 66 2.27 6.25 -8.47
CA LEU A 66 1.63 5.49 -7.38
C LEU A 66 0.52 6.30 -6.69
N LEU A 67 0.74 7.60 -6.45
CA LEU A 67 -0.29 8.47 -5.89
C LEU A 67 -1.51 8.55 -6.80
N GLU A 68 -1.29 8.68 -8.12
CA GLU A 68 -2.38 8.68 -9.11
C GLU A 68 -3.19 7.37 -9.07
N ARG A 69 -2.50 6.22 -9.07
CA ARG A 69 -3.16 4.91 -9.01
C ARG A 69 -3.95 4.68 -7.71
N ILE A 70 -3.43 5.15 -6.58
CA ILE A 70 -4.13 5.12 -5.29
C ILE A 70 -5.37 6.01 -5.38
N GLY A 71 -5.22 7.25 -5.84
CA GLY A 71 -6.33 8.19 -5.99
C GLY A 71 -7.43 7.64 -6.89
N ALA A 72 -7.07 7.09 -8.05
CA ALA A 72 -8.01 6.44 -8.96
C ALA A 72 -8.72 5.26 -8.31
N ARG A 73 -8.01 4.45 -7.52
CA ARG A 73 -8.62 3.32 -6.81
C ARG A 73 -9.61 3.78 -5.73
N LEU A 74 -9.28 4.83 -4.99
CA LEU A 74 -10.14 5.37 -3.93
C LEU A 74 -11.36 6.09 -4.53
N ALA A 75 -11.21 6.80 -5.65
CA ALA A 75 -12.29 7.57 -6.28
C ALA A 75 -13.53 6.73 -6.69
N VAL A 76 -13.36 5.43 -6.93
CA VAL A 76 -14.46 4.52 -7.32
C VAL A 76 -15.03 3.73 -6.14
N ALA A 77 -14.56 3.97 -4.92
CA ALA A 77 -15.02 3.26 -3.75
C ALA A 77 -16.35 3.82 -3.21
N THR A 78 -17.06 2.99 -2.46
CA THR A 78 -18.31 3.33 -1.79
C THR A 78 -18.17 3.06 -0.29
N PRO A 79 -19.05 3.57 0.57
CA PRO A 79 -19.02 3.24 2.00
C PRO A 79 -19.00 1.71 2.28
N ARG A 80 -19.72 0.92 1.47
CA ARG A 80 -19.75 -0.55 1.59
C ARG A 80 -18.45 -1.25 1.18
N THR A 81 -17.66 -0.63 0.32
CA THR A 81 -16.41 -1.19 -0.21
C THR A 81 -15.17 -0.49 0.35
N ARG A 82 -15.34 0.37 1.36
CA ARG A 82 -14.31 1.20 1.98
C ARG A 82 -13.07 0.40 2.36
N ASP A 83 -13.23 -0.61 3.23
CA ASP A 83 -12.11 -1.38 3.78
C ASP A 83 -11.34 -2.12 2.66
N VAL A 84 -12.08 -2.65 1.68
CA VAL A 84 -11.50 -3.29 0.49
C VAL A 84 -10.72 -2.28 -0.34
N ALA A 85 -11.28 -1.10 -0.58
CA ALA A 85 -10.62 -0.03 -1.33
C ALA A 85 -9.33 0.46 -0.66
N LEU A 86 -9.36 0.66 0.66
CA LEU A 86 -8.18 1.05 1.43
C LEU A 86 -7.09 -0.02 1.36
N THR A 87 -7.48 -1.30 1.50
CA THR A 87 -6.56 -2.45 1.42
C THR A 87 -5.95 -2.59 0.03
N GLU A 88 -6.76 -2.52 -1.02
CA GLU A 88 -6.29 -2.62 -2.40
C GLU A 88 -5.37 -1.45 -2.77
N ALA A 89 -5.73 -0.22 -2.36
CA ALA A 89 -4.96 0.98 -2.59
C ALA A 89 -3.60 0.94 -1.89
N ALA A 90 -3.54 0.59 -0.60
CA ALA A 90 -2.28 0.40 0.10
C ALA A 90 -1.46 -0.77 -0.49
N GLY A 91 -2.13 -1.80 -0.98
CA GLY A 91 -1.51 -2.93 -1.68
C GLY A 91 -0.85 -2.55 -3.01
N ILE A 92 -1.27 -1.46 -3.68
CA ILE A 92 -0.62 -0.97 -4.91
C ILE A 92 0.85 -0.64 -4.63
N VAL A 93 1.11 0.07 -3.52
CA VAL A 93 2.47 0.46 -3.11
C VAL A 93 3.26 -0.78 -2.73
N LEU A 94 2.68 -1.68 -1.94
CA LEU A 94 3.38 -2.89 -1.49
C LEU A 94 3.83 -3.72 -2.69
N ARG A 95 2.90 -4.06 -3.59
CA ARG A 95 3.20 -4.87 -4.78
C ARG A 95 4.22 -4.20 -5.70
N HIS A 96 4.26 -2.87 -5.76
CA HIS A 96 5.30 -2.16 -6.49
C HIS A 96 6.69 -2.42 -5.89
N TYR A 97 6.85 -2.26 -4.56
CA TYR A 97 8.13 -2.56 -3.89
C TYR A 97 8.52 -4.03 -4.03
N LEU A 98 7.56 -4.96 -3.92
CA LEU A 98 7.82 -6.39 -4.09
C LEU A 98 8.30 -6.71 -5.52
N ALA A 99 7.66 -6.12 -6.53
CA ALA A 99 8.05 -6.28 -7.93
C ALA A 99 9.44 -5.69 -8.23
N GLU A 100 9.86 -4.64 -7.52
CA GLU A 100 11.22 -4.08 -7.64
C GLU A 100 12.31 -4.95 -6.98
N GLY A 101 11.95 -5.80 -6.02
CA GLY A 101 12.85 -6.77 -5.39
C GLY A 101 14.12 -6.14 -4.79
N GLU A 102 15.30 -6.55 -5.29
CA GLU A 102 16.59 -6.06 -4.80
C GLU A 102 16.80 -4.56 -5.00
N LEU A 103 16.20 -3.96 -6.02
CA LEU A 103 16.27 -2.51 -6.21
C LEU A 103 15.60 -1.76 -5.06
N ALA A 104 14.44 -2.24 -4.62
CA ALA A 104 13.74 -1.71 -3.45
C ALA A 104 14.57 -1.87 -2.16
N ARG A 105 15.26 -2.99 -1.98
CA ARG A 105 16.17 -3.21 -0.84
C ARG A 105 17.39 -2.30 -0.90
N ALA A 106 17.99 -2.12 -2.07
CA ALA A 106 19.11 -1.19 -2.28
C ALA A 106 18.69 0.26 -1.99
N ARG A 107 17.53 0.67 -2.47
CA ARG A 107 16.89 1.96 -2.14
C ARG A 107 16.74 2.09 -0.63
N TYR A 108 16.17 1.11 0.04
CA TYR A 108 15.98 1.15 1.48
C TYR A 108 17.30 1.31 2.26
N ARG A 109 18.36 0.59 1.87
CA ARG A 109 19.69 0.74 2.48
C ARG A 109 20.24 2.16 2.32
N LEU A 110 20.20 2.68 1.09
CA LEU A 110 20.69 4.02 0.76
C LEU A 110 19.91 5.11 1.50
N VAL A 111 18.58 5.06 1.44
CA VAL A 111 17.74 6.04 2.11
C VAL A 111 17.97 5.94 3.62
N SER A 112 18.24 4.75 4.20
CA SER A 112 18.50 4.60 5.65
C SER A 112 19.78 5.22 6.16
N SER A 113 20.79 5.41 5.30
CA SER A 113 22.07 5.99 5.69
C SER A 113 22.20 7.48 5.38
N VAL A 114 21.33 8.03 4.52
CA VAL A 114 21.45 9.41 4.02
C VAL A 114 20.34 10.30 4.59
N PRO A 115 20.65 11.29 5.47
CA PRO A 115 19.64 12.10 6.17
C PRO A 115 18.66 12.85 5.24
N VAL A 116 19.16 13.46 4.15
CA VAL A 116 18.30 14.18 3.20
C VAL A 116 17.29 13.25 2.51
N LEU A 117 17.67 12.00 2.27
CA LEU A 117 16.77 10.99 1.69
C LEU A 117 15.75 10.49 2.72
N ARG A 118 16.13 10.32 4.00
CA ARG A 118 15.18 10.03 5.08
C ARG A 118 14.12 11.13 5.22
N ALA A 119 14.54 12.40 5.24
CA ALA A 119 13.61 13.52 5.33
C ALA A 119 12.62 13.51 4.15
N ARG A 120 13.12 13.20 2.94
CA ARG A 120 12.29 13.05 1.76
C ARG A 120 11.33 11.85 1.83
N GLU A 121 11.79 10.70 2.34
CA GLU A 121 10.93 9.53 2.58
C GLU A 121 9.77 9.89 3.52
N VAL A 122 10.04 10.60 4.61
CA VAL A 122 9.01 11.06 5.56
C VAL A 122 8.00 11.99 4.86
N ALA A 123 8.48 12.93 4.04
CA ALA A 123 7.59 13.80 3.26
C ALA A 123 6.73 13.01 2.26
N GLY A 124 7.27 11.96 1.65
CA GLY A 124 6.53 11.05 0.77
C GLY A 124 5.46 10.26 1.52
N ILE A 125 5.78 9.68 2.68
CA ILE A 125 4.82 8.98 3.55
C ILE A 125 3.65 9.91 3.93
N GLN A 126 3.96 11.17 4.27
CA GLN A 126 2.96 12.18 4.58
C GLN A 126 2.04 12.52 3.39
N GLN A 127 2.54 12.46 2.15
CA GLN A 127 1.69 12.64 0.97
C GLN A 127 0.69 11.48 0.80
N TYR A 128 1.13 10.24 0.98
CA TYR A 128 0.22 9.09 0.96
C TYR A 128 -0.85 9.20 2.04
N GLN A 129 -0.46 9.54 3.28
CA GLN A 129 -1.42 9.71 4.38
C GLN A 129 -2.46 10.79 4.08
N ARG A 130 -2.04 11.94 3.53
CA ARG A 130 -2.97 13.01 3.13
C ARG A 130 -3.94 12.55 2.04
N LEU A 131 -3.47 11.79 1.06
CA LEU A 131 -4.34 11.25 0.00
C LEU A 131 -5.43 10.34 0.59
N PHE A 132 -5.05 9.40 1.46
CA PHE A 132 -6.02 8.54 2.15
C PHE A 132 -7.00 9.36 3.01
N ALA A 133 -6.49 10.32 3.80
CA ALA A 133 -7.33 11.15 4.67
C ALA A 133 -8.32 12.00 3.87
N ALA A 134 -7.90 12.59 2.75
CA ALA A 134 -8.78 13.38 1.89
C ALA A 134 -9.94 12.54 1.35
N SER A 135 -9.66 11.35 0.80
CA SER A 135 -10.72 10.45 0.30
C SER A 135 -11.67 9.99 1.40
N LEU A 136 -11.17 9.77 2.62
CA LEU A 136 -11.99 9.38 3.76
C LEU A 136 -12.84 10.52 4.32
N THR A 137 -12.34 11.76 4.28
CA THR A 137 -13.07 12.94 4.74
C THR A 137 -14.35 13.14 3.93
N ASP A 138 -14.28 12.93 2.61
CA ASP A 138 -15.45 12.99 1.74
C ASP A 138 -16.48 11.90 2.09
N TRP A 139 -16.03 10.70 2.44
CA TRP A 139 -16.93 9.59 2.80
C TRP A 139 -17.57 9.76 4.17
N MET A 140 -16.88 10.41 5.11
CA MET A 140 -17.34 10.66 6.47
C MET A 140 -17.97 12.04 6.63
N ALA A 141 -18.30 12.71 5.51
CA ALA A 141 -18.92 14.01 5.52
C ALA A 141 -20.27 13.97 6.26
N GLY A 142 -20.39 14.74 7.34
CA GLY A 142 -21.60 14.78 8.17
C GLY A 142 -21.61 13.79 9.34
N GLU A 143 -20.60 12.94 9.49
CA GLU A 143 -20.43 12.12 10.69
C GLU A 143 -19.79 12.93 11.83
N PRO A 144 -20.13 12.65 13.11
CA PRO A 144 -19.41 13.21 14.25
C PRO A 144 -17.91 12.93 14.17
N ASP A 145 -17.11 13.97 14.37
CA ASP A 145 -15.64 13.93 14.30
C ASP A 145 -15.08 13.31 13.00
N GLY A 146 -15.83 13.39 11.89
CA GLY A 146 -15.51 12.71 10.63
C GLY A 146 -14.10 13.01 10.10
N GLU A 147 -13.65 14.26 10.17
CA GLU A 147 -12.29 14.66 9.74
C GLU A 147 -11.19 14.02 10.61
N LEU A 148 -11.37 14.03 11.94
CA LEU A 148 -10.43 13.37 12.85
C LEU A 148 -10.41 11.86 12.63
N ARG A 149 -11.58 11.23 12.48
CA ARG A 149 -11.71 9.79 12.20
C ARG A 149 -11.06 9.42 10.87
N ALA A 150 -11.25 10.23 9.82
CA ALA A 150 -10.59 10.06 8.53
C ALA A 150 -9.05 10.10 8.67
N GLY A 151 -8.54 11.07 9.42
CA GLY A 151 -7.11 11.19 9.73
C GLY A 151 -6.56 9.97 10.48
N LEU A 152 -7.29 9.46 11.48
CA LEU A 152 -6.89 8.29 12.27
C LEU A 152 -6.87 7.01 11.42
N VAL A 153 -7.90 6.77 10.61
CA VAL A 153 -7.95 5.61 9.70
C VAL A 153 -6.81 5.67 8.69
N ALA A 154 -6.57 6.85 8.08
CA ALA A 154 -5.47 7.03 7.14
C ALA A 154 -4.10 6.76 7.78
N ALA A 155 -3.87 7.26 9.00
CA ALA A 155 -2.64 7.00 9.74
C ALA A 155 -2.47 5.50 10.05
N ALA A 156 -3.53 4.81 10.44
CA ALA A 156 -3.50 3.37 10.71
C ALA A 156 -3.18 2.54 9.46
N VAL A 157 -3.80 2.85 8.32
CA VAL A 157 -3.53 2.19 7.03
C VAL A 157 -2.06 2.35 6.62
N VAL A 158 -1.54 3.58 6.67
CA VAL A 158 -0.14 3.88 6.31
C VAL A 158 0.83 3.20 7.29
N THR A 159 0.49 3.13 8.57
CA THR A 159 1.29 2.47 9.60
C THR A 159 1.35 0.95 9.37
N ALA A 160 0.20 0.32 9.15
CA ALA A 160 0.10 -1.11 8.84
C ALA A 160 0.92 -1.48 7.60
N HIS A 161 0.75 -0.71 6.52
CA HIS A 161 1.53 -0.88 5.31
C HIS A 161 3.05 -0.78 5.56
N ASN A 162 3.50 0.31 6.22
CA ASN A 162 4.91 0.56 6.47
C ASN A 162 5.55 -0.48 7.40
N TYR A 163 4.79 -1.00 8.36
CA TYR A 163 5.25 -2.07 9.24
C TYR A 163 5.65 -3.31 8.41
N VAL A 164 4.76 -3.77 7.53
CA VAL A 164 5.01 -4.96 6.70
C VAL A 164 6.09 -4.70 5.65
N LEU A 165 6.04 -3.55 4.97
CA LEU A 165 7.03 -3.19 3.96
C LEU A 165 8.44 -3.15 4.55
N ARG A 166 8.63 -2.52 5.72
CA ARG A 166 9.95 -2.44 6.37
C ARG A 166 10.46 -3.80 6.84
N ARG A 167 9.59 -4.67 7.34
CA ARG A 167 9.95 -6.06 7.68
C ARG A 167 10.47 -6.80 6.45
N TRP A 168 9.75 -6.73 5.34
CA TRP A 168 10.18 -7.35 4.10
C TRP A 168 11.51 -6.79 3.61
N LEU A 169 11.67 -5.46 3.58
CA LEU A 169 12.91 -4.78 3.17
C LEU A 169 14.14 -5.20 4.00
N ARG A 170 13.93 -5.51 5.29
CA ARG A 170 14.97 -6.03 6.20
C ARG A 170 15.19 -7.55 6.12
N GLY A 171 14.34 -8.28 5.39
CA GLY A 171 14.41 -9.75 5.31
C GLY A 171 13.82 -10.44 6.54
N GLU A 172 12.91 -9.78 7.26
CA GLU A 172 12.26 -10.28 8.48
C GLU A 172 10.93 -11.03 8.18
N THR A 173 10.56 -11.16 6.91
CA THR A 173 9.41 -11.95 6.44
C THR A 173 9.59 -12.38 4.98
N ASP A 174 9.21 -13.62 4.70
CA ASP A 174 9.12 -14.20 3.35
C ASP A 174 7.68 -14.27 2.84
N THR A 175 6.70 -13.83 3.65
CA THR A 175 5.27 -13.82 3.31
C THR A 175 4.65 -12.42 3.43
N PRO A 176 5.20 -11.42 2.72
CA PRO A 176 4.79 -10.02 2.90
C PRO A 176 3.34 -9.75 2.50
N GLU A 177 2.78 -10.46 1.52
CA GLU A 177 1.37 -10.29 1.15
C GLU A 177 0.41 -10.77 2.24
N ALA A 178 0.67 -11.95 2.82
CA ALA A 178 -0.15 -12.49 3.91
C ALA A 178 -0.02 -11.64 5.19
N ASP A 179 1.19 -11.15 5.49
CA ASP A 179 1.41 -10.24 6.62
C ASP A 179 0.71 -8.89 6.40
N PHE A 180 0.67 -8.41 5.15
CA PHE A 180 -0.05 -7.19 4.78
C PHE A 180 -1.55 -7.32 4.97
N GLU A 181 -2.16 -8.41 4.47
CA GLU A 181 -3.59 -8.68 4.67
C GLU A 181 -3.95 -8.68 6.16
N ARG A 182 -3.16 -9.40 6.98
CA ARG A 182 -3.34 -9.44 8.44
C ARG A 182 -3.16 -8.05 9.08
N SER A 183 -2.13 -7.30 8.66
CA SER A 183 -1.86 -5.98 9.22
C SER A 183 -2.96 -4.96 8.88
N MET A 184 -3.52 -5.04 7.68
CA MET A 184 -4.64 -4.21 7.24
C MET A 184 -5.93 -4.57 8.00
N GLU A 185 -6.20 -5.86 8.21
CA GLU A 185 -7.33 -6.31 9.03
C GLU A 185 -7.23 -5.75 10.47
N VAL A 186 -6.05 -5.87 11.10
CA VAL A 186 -5.80 -5.34 12.45
C VAL A 186 -6.02 -3.84 12.51
N ALA A 187 -5.52 -3.09 11.52
CA ALA A 187 -5.67 -1.63 11.47
C ALA A 187 -7.13 -1.20 11.28
N LEU A 188 -7.84 -1.80 10.32
CA LEU A 188 -9.19 -1.38 9.96
C LEU A 188 -10.25 -1.83 10.97
N ARG A 189 -10.05 -2.98 11.63
CA ARG A 189 -10.99 -3.50 12.63
C ARG A 189 -11.24 -2.51 13.78
N GLN A 190 -10.24 -1.70 14.15
CA GLN A 190 -10.37 -0.69 15.21
C GLN A 190 -11.36 0.44 14.88
N PHE A 191 -11.67 0.62 13.59
CA PHE A 191 -12.55 1.67 13.08
C PHE A 191 -13.82 1.12 12.43
N ARG A 192 -14.06 -0.18 12.58
CA ARG A 192 -15.40 -0.73 12.37
C ARG A 192 -16.22 -0.27 13.55
N GLU A 193 -17.36 0.35 13.27
CA GLU A 193 -18.36 0.51 14.31
C GLU A 193 -18.64 -0.89 14.87
N SER A 194 -18.45 -1.07 16.18
CA SER A 194 -19.18 -2.15 16.84
C SER A 194 -20.63 -1.94 16.48
N PRO A 195 -21.39 -2.99 16.11
CA PRO A 195 -22.84 -2.89 16.05
C PRO A 195 -23.33 -2.69 17.49
N VAL A 196 -23.18 -1.47 18.02
CA VAL A 196 -23.77 -1.06 19.27
C VAL A 196 -25.23 -0.77 18.92
N GLY A 197 -26.04 -1.83 18.86
CA GLY A 197 -27.50 -1.72 18.80
C GLY A 197 -28.24 -2.42 17.66
N GLY A 198 -27.63 -3.35 16.92
CA GLY A 198 -28.35 -4.21 15.96
C GLY A 198 -28.13 -5.67 16.29
N GLU A 199 -29.20 -6.49 16.31
CA GLU A 199 -29.18 -7.93 16.62
C GLU A 199 -27.90 -8.61 16.10
N GLU A 200 -27.23 -9.34 17.00
CA GLU A 200 -25.96 -10.02 16.75
C GLU A 200 -26.11 -10.97 15.54
N THR A 201 -25.72 -10.50 14.35
CA THR A 201 -25.90 -11.29 13.13
C THR A 201 -24.69 -12.19 12.93
N ALA A 202 -24.82 -13.45 13.30
CA ALA A 202 -23.82 -14.48 13.03
C ALA A 202 -23.95 -15.01 11.59
N VAL A 203 -22.87 -14.90 10.80
CA VAL A 203 -22.79 -15.49 9.45
C VAL A 203 -22.08 -16.84 9.54
N VAL A 204 -22.77 -17.93 9.22
CA VAL A 204 -22.25 -19.31 9.21
C VAL A 204 -22.13 -19.80 7.77
N VAL A 205 -20.91 -20.17 7.34
CA VAL A 205 -20.66 -20.74 6.00
C VAL A 205 -20.49 -22.24 6.11
N LEU A 206 -21.34 -22.99 5.39
CA LEU A 206 -21.40 -24.45 5.44
C LEU A 206 -21.27 -25.02 4.03
N ARG A 207 -20.58 -26.14 3.86
CA ARG A 207 -20.60 -26.93 2.63
C ARG A 207 -21.51 -28.13 2.82
N THR A 208 -22.55 -28.25 2.01
CA THR A 208 -23.57 -29.30 2.12
C THR A 208 -24.16 -29.63 0.75
N THR A 209 -24.65 -30.85 0.59
CA THR A 209 -25.41 -31.31 -0.59
C THR A 209 -26.92 -31.21 -0.38
N ALA A 210 -27.38 -30.83 0.82
CA ALA A 210 -28.79 -30.63 1.13
C ALA A 210 -29.32 -29.29 0.56
N GLY A 211 -30.61 -29.22 0.26
CA GLY A 211 -31.26 -28.00 -0.22
C GLY A 211 -31.29 -26.90 0.84
N LEU A 212 -31.34 -25.63 0.41
CA LEU A 212 -31.28 -24.48 1.31
C LEU A 212 -32.39 -24.50 2.38
N GLU A 213 -33.63 -24.85 2.02
CA GLU A 213 -34.74 -24.96 2.97
C GLU A 213 -34.50 -26.03 4.04
N ASP A 214 -33.92 -27.18 3.68
CA ASP A 214 -33.60 -28.24 4.64
C ASP A 214 -32.52 -27.78 5.63
N VAL A 215 -31.52 -27.06 5.13
CA VAL A 215 -30.43 -26.51 5.94
C VAL A 215 -30.98 -25.47 6.92
N VAL A 216 -31.80 -24.53 6.44
CA VAL A 216 -32.43 -23.50 7.28
C VAL A 216 -33.34 -24.14 8.33
N THR A 217 -34.15 -25.13 7.95
CA THR A 217 -35.07 -25.82 8.86
C THR A 217 -34.33 -26.55 9.98
N ARG A 218 -33.18 -27.17 9.68
CA ARG A 218 -32.35 -27.87 10.67
C ARG A 218 -31.57 -26.93 11.58
N LEU A 219 -31.14 -25.77 11.08
CA LEU A 219 -30.36 -24.81 11.85
C LEU A 219 -31.20 -23.91 12.75
N ARG A 220 -32.43 -23.56 12.33
CA ARG A 220 -33.35 -22.68 13.07
C ARG A 220 -33.46 -23.03 14.56
N PRO A 221 -33.80 -24.27 14.99
CA PRO A 221 -33.93 -24.59 16.41
C PRO A 221 -32.59 -24.56 17.17
N LEU A 222 -31.44 -24.75 16.50
CA LEU A 222 -30.12 -24.69 17.14
C LEU A 222 -29.66 -23.25 17.42
N LEU A 223 -30.14 -22.30 16.62
CA LEU A 223 -29.87 -20.88 16.80
C LEU A 223 -30.79 -20.29 17.89
N GLU A 224 -32.06 -20.70 17.91
CA GLU A 224 -33.05 -20.26 18.91
C GLU A 224 -32.76 -20.77 20.34
N HIS A 225 -32.05 -21.88 20.52
CA HIS A 225 -31.72 -22.44 21.84
C HIS A 225 -30.46 -21.86 22.51
N ARG A 226 -29.69 -20.99 21.84
CA ARG A 226 -28.49 -20.38 22.47
C ARG A 226 -28.79 -19.14 23.32
N ASP A 227 -29.97 -18.54 23.18
CA ASP A 227 -30.33 -17.33 23.94
C ASP A 227 -30.66 -17.62 25.41
N GLU A 228 -31.13 -18.83 25.76
CA GLU A 228 -31.51 -19.15 27.14
C GLU A 228 -30.34 -19.60 28.04
N ALA A 229 -29.17 -19.92 27.47
CA ALA A 229 -28.04 -20.47 28.23
C ALA A 229 -27.09 -19.41 28.82
N THR A 230 -27.31 -18.11 28.56
CA THR A 230 -26.40 -17.03 28.98
C THR A 230 -26.88 -16.31 30.26
N GLU A 231 -27.98 -16.75 30.89
CA GLU A 231 -28.56 -16.10 32.08
C GLU A 231 -28.45 -16.92 33.39
N ARG A 232 -27.35 -17.68 33.58
CA ARG A 232 -27.01 -18.29 34.88
C ARG A 232 -25.56 -18.10 35.28
#